data_AF-A0A157R994-F1
#
_entry.id   AF-A0A157R994-F1
#
_cell.length_a   1.000
_cell.length_b   1.000
_cell.length_c   1.000
_cell.angle_alpha   90.00
_cell.angle_beta   90.00
_cell.angle_gamma   90.00
#
_symmetry.space_group_name_H-M   'P 1'
#
loop_
_entity.id
_entity.type
_entity.pdbx_description
1 polymer ?
#
loop_
_entity_poly.entity_id
_entity_poly.type
_entity_poly.pdbx_seq_one_letter_code
_entity_poly.pdbx_strand_id
1 'polypeptide(L)'
;MNEVAFLNNQLVQDAVIRNLEIIGEASNNVEKHYPDFAAVHPELPLSFAYQMRNAIAHGYFKVDFEIVWKTIHRDLPGLYSQIHDVLACIRNQDTEGTEP
;
A
#
# COMPACT_ATOMS: atom_id res chain seq x y z
N MET A 1 19.32 6.67 -1.02
CA MET A 1 19.63 5.88 -2.25
C MET A 1 19.02 6.62 -3.42
N ASN A 2 19.66 6.69 -4.58
CA ASN A 2 19.07 7.26 -5.80
C ASN A 2 18.60 6.13 -6.74
N GLU A 3 17.88 6.48 -7.81
CA GLU A 3 17.30 5.51 -8.75
C GLU A 3 18.35 4.55 -9.32
N VAL A 4 19.49 5.07 -9.77
CA VAL A 4 20.58 4.25 -10.31
C VAL A 4 21.10 3.25 -9.28
N ALA A 5 21.29 3.66 -8.02
CA ALA A 5 21.73 2.76 -6.97
C ALA A 5 20.68 1.68 -6.62
N PHE A 6 19.40 2.00 -6.76
CA PHE A 6 18.31 1.02 -6.62
C PHE A 6 18.28 0.03 -7.78
N LEU A 7 18.37 0.51 -9.03
CA LEU A 7 18.35 -0.34 -10.23
C LEU A 7 19.53 -1.32 -10.29
N ASN A 8 20.62 -1.04 -9.58
CA ASN A 8 21.80 -1.91 -9.49
C ASN A 8 21.86 -2.75 -8.20
N ASN A 9 20.80 -2.75 -7.37
CA ASN A 9 20.79 -3.47 -6.11
C ASN A 9 19.61 -4.46 -6.02
N GLN A 10 19.86 -5.69 -6.44
CA GLN A 10 18.86 -6.75 -6.49
C GLN A 10 18.28 -7.09 -5.10
N LEU A 11 19.09 -7.07 -4.04
CA LEU A 11 18.61 -7.34 -2.68
C LEU A 11 17.56 -6.31 -2.24
N VAL A 12 17.79 -5.03 -2.56
CA VAL A 12 16.84 -3.96 -2.23
C VAL A 12 15.59 -4.08 -3.11
N GLN A 13 15.74 -4.42 -4.39
CA GLN A 13 14.63 -4.66 -5.30
C GLN A 13 13.71 -5.78 -4.79
N ASP A 14 14.28 -6.94 -4.44
CA ASP A 14 13.55 -8.09 -3.92
C ASP A 14 12.81 -7.74 -2.62
N ALA A 15 13.46 -7.00 -1.71
CA ALA A 15 12.83 -6.53 -0.48
C ALA A 15 11.67 -5.57 -0.74
N VAL A 16 11.82 -4.63 -1.68
CA VAL A 16 10.77 -3.68 -2.06
C VAL A 16 9.59 -4.41 -2.69
N ILE A 17 9.84 -5.32 -3.65
CA ILE A 17 8.82 -6.14 -4.28
C ILE A 17 8.02 -6.88 -3.21
N ARG A 18 8.70 -7.57 -2.29
CA ARG A 18 8.05 -8.34 -1.25
C ARG A 18 7.14 -7.49 -0.37
N ASN A 19 7.56 -6.28 -0.02
CA ASN A 19 6.75 -5.37 0.77
C ASN A 19 5.52 -4.86 0.00
N LEU A 20 5.66 -4.55 -1.29
CA LEU A 20 4.53 -4.14 -2.13
C LEU A 20 3.51 -5.28 -2.29
N GLU A 21 3.96 -6.53 -2.40
CA GLU A 21 3.07 -7.69 -2.40
C GLU A 21 2.26 -7.79 -1.10
N ILE A 22 2.92 -7.64 0.05
CA ILE A 22 2.28 -7.70 1.36
C ILE A 22 1.23 -6.59 1.50
N ILE A 23 1.56 -5.37 1.10
CA ILE A 23 0.62 -4.23 1.14
C ILE A 23 -0.59 -4.49 0.25
N GLY A 24 -0.39 -4.99 -0.97
CA GLY A 24 -1.49 -5.30 -1.88
C GLY A 24 -2.39 -6.43 -1.38
N GLU A 25 -1.81 -7.49 -0.82
CA GLU A 25 -2.59 -8.60 -0.23
C GLU A 25 -3.38 -8.14 1.00
N ALA A 26 -2.76 -7.33 1.88
CA ALA A 26 -3.44 -6.74 3.02
C ALA A 26 -4.62 -5.85 2.59
N SER A 27 -4.42 -5.04 1.54
CA SER A 27 -5.47 -4.16 1.00
C SER A 27 -6.67 -4.95 0.47
N ASN A 28 -6.40 -6.02 -0.28
CA ASN A 28 -7.44 -6.94 -0.77
C ASN A 28 -8.17 -7.65 0.37
N ASN A 29 -7.46 -8.03 1.43
CA ASN A 29 -8.08 -8.64 2.61
C ASN A 29 -9.02 -7.66 3.33
N VAL A 30 -8.68 -6.37 3.39
CA VAL A 30 -9.59 -5.34 3.94
C VAL A 30 -10.86 -5.26 3.09
N GLU A 31 -10.74 -5.12 1.77
CA GLU A 31 -11.91 -5.04 0.87
C GLU A 31 -12.79 -6.30 0.98
N LYS A 32 -12.16 -7.48 1.06
CA LYS A 32 -12.86 -8.78 1.10
C LYS A 32 -13.54 -9.07 2.42
N HIS A 33 -12.91 -8.75 3.55
CA HIS A 33 -13.38 -9.13 4.87
C HIS A 33 -14.09 -8.00 5.61
N TYR A 34 -13.86 -6.75 5.22
CA TYR A 34 -14.46 -5.56 5.82
C TYR A 34 -15.02 -4.62 4.73
N PRO A 35 -15.95 -5.10 3.89
CA PRO A 35 -16.48 -4.31 2.77
C PRO A 35 -17.19 -3.03 3.23
N ASP A 36 -17.88 -3.04 4.37
CA ASP A 36 -18.55 -1.86 4.92
C ASP A 36 -17.54 -0.78 5.32
N PHE A 37 -16.40 -1.18 5.90
CA PHE A 37 -15.31 -0.27 6.21
C PHE A 37 -14.72 0.35 4.94
N ALA A 38 -14.44 -0.48 3.92
CA ALA A 38 -13.92 0.00 2.64
C ALA A 38 -14.91 0.95 1.94
N ALA A 39 -16.22 0.72 2.06
CA ALA A 39 -17.25 1.58 1.50
C ALA A 39 -17.33 2.96 2.19
N VAL A 40 -17.03 3.02 3.50
CA VAL A 40 -16.99 4.28 4.28
C VAL A 40 -15.67 5.04 4.07
N HIS A 41 -14.61 4.36 3.66
CA HIS A 41 -13.29 4.94 3.41
C HIS A 41 -12.84 4.85 1.93
N PRO A 42 -13.60 5.42 0.97
CA PRO A 42 -13.26 5.38 -0.45
C PRO A 42 -11.96 6.14 -0.80
N GLU A 43 -11.46 6.99 0.10
CA GLU A 43 -10.16 7.65 0.00
C GLU A 43 -8.97 6.70 0.09
N LEU A 44 -9.15 5.50 0.66
CA LEU A 44 -8.10 4.49 0.72
C LEU A 44 -8.00 3.77 -0.63
N PRO A 45 -6.85 3.82 -1.33
CA PRO A 45 -6.71 3.24 -2.66
C PRO A 45 -6.38 1.73 -2.56
N LEU A 46 -7.24 0.97 -1.87
CA LEU A 46 -7.06 -0.45 -1.58
C LEU A 46 -7.00 -1.30 -2.85
N SER A 47 -7.96 -1.10 -3.76
CA SER A 47 -7.97 -1.77 -5.06
C SER A 47 -6.72 -1.44 -5.89
N PHE A 48 -6.23 -0.20 -5.85
CA PHE A 48 -5.00 0.19 -6.54
C PHE A 48 -3.79 -0.53 -5.93
N ALA A 49 -3.67 -0.58 -4.60
CA ALA A 49 -2.61 -1.33 -3.92
C ALA A 49 -2.62 -2.82 -4.28
N TYR A 50 -3.81 -3.43 -4.37
CA TYR A 50 -3.95 -4.81 -4.83
C TYR A 50 -3.54 -4.99 -6.31
N GLN A 51 -3.95 -4.07 -7.19
CA GLN A 51 -3.58 -4.10 -8.61
C GLN A 51 -2.07 -3.93 -8.81
N MET A 52 -1.40 -3.10 -8.01
CA MET A 52 0.06 -2.96 -8.02
C MET A 52 0.74 -4.29 -7.70
N ARG A 53 0.25 -5.03 -6.69
CA ARG A 53 0.74 -6.37 -6.39
C ARG A 53 0.57 -7.33 -7.57
N ASN A 54 -0.56 -7.27 -8.29
CA ASN A 54 -0.77 -8.11 -9.47
C ASN A 54 0.16 -7.74 -10.64
N ALA A 55 0.44 -6.44 -10.84
CA ALA A 55 1.37 -5.97 -11.87
C ALA A 55 2.82 -6.43 -11.60
N ILE A 56 3.22 -6.48 -10.33
CA ILE A 56 4.55 -6.94 -9.91
C ILE A 56 4.65 -8.48 -9.95
N ALA A 57 3.62 -9.18 -9.47
CA ALA A 57 3.61 -10.64 -9.36
C ALA A 57 3.51 -11.37 -10.72
N HIS A 58 2.83 -10.79 -11.71
CA HIS A 58 2.66 -11.43 -13.03
C HIS A 58 3.89 -11.34 -13.95
N GLY A 59 4.99 -10.74 -13.49
CA GLY A 59 6.09 -10.38 -14.34
C GLY A 59 7.47 -10.60 -13.76
N TYR A 60 7.77 -11.64 -12.98
CA TYR A 60 9.12 -11.86 -12.41
C TYR A 60 10.28 -11.81 -13.45
N PHE A 61 10.00 -11.92 -14.76
CA PHE A 61 10.95 -11.69 -15.87
C PHE A 61 10.84 -10.33 -16.59
N LYS A 62 9.83 -9.51 -16.29
CA LYS A 62 9.48 -8.22 -16.93
C LYS A 62 9.10 -7.13 -15.91
N VAL A 63 9.45 -7.25 -14.63
CA VAL A 63 9.20 -6.17 -13.66
C VAL A 63 9.99 -4.95 -14.12
N ASP A 64 9.25 -3.87 -14.42
CA ASP A 64 9.85 -2.58 -14.72
C ASP A 64 10.21 -1.90 -13.39
N PHE A 65 11.48 -2.02 -13.02
CA PHE A 65 11.99 -1.44 -11.79
C PHE A 65 11.99 0.09 -11.77
N GLU A 66 11.91 0.76 -12.93
CA GLU A 66 11.70 2.21 -12.97
C GLU A 66 10.27 2.56 -12.55
N ILE A 67 9.29 1.74 -12.95
CA ILE A 67 7.90 1.90 -12.47
C ILE A 67 7.86 1.65 -10.96
N VAL A 68 8.49 0.57 -10.46
CA VAL A 68 8.56 0.30 -9.02
C VAL A 68 9.18 1.49 -8.27
N TRP A 69 10.29 2.02 -8.76
CA TRP A 69 10.96 3.18 -8.17
C TRP A 69 10.05 4.42 -8.11
N LYS A 70 9.33 4.72 -9.20
CA LYS A 70 8.36 5.82 -9.25
C LYS A 70 7.22 5.60 -8.28
N THR A 71 6.67 4.39 -8.22
CA THR A 71 5.57 4.04 -7.31
C THR A 71 5.95 4.26 -5.85
N ILE A 72 7.13 3.78 -5.41
CA ILE A 72 7.56 3.93 -4.01
C ILE A 72 7.82 5.39 -3.61
N HIS A 73 8.18 6.26 -4.57
CA HIS A 73 8.44 7.68 -4.28
C HIS A 73 7.22 8.57 -4.46
N ARG A 74 6.32 8.24 -5.39
CA ARG A 74 5.17 9.09 -5.74
C ARG A 74 3.89 8.66 -5.03
N ASP A 75 3.59 7.36 -5.05
CA ASP A 75 2.27 6.85 -4.71
C ASP A 75 2.24 6.30 -3.27
N LEU A 76 3.31 5.61 -2.85
CA LEU A 76 3.39 5.00 -1.51
C LEU A 76 3.32 6.00 -0.34
N PRO A 77 3.95 7.20 -0.40
CA PRO A 77 3.80 8.19 0.68
C PRO A 77 2.36 8.70 0.85
N GLY A 78 1.63 8.83 -0.26
CA GLY A 78 0.22 9.22 -0.25
C GLY A 78 -0.64 8.16 0.45
N LEU A 79 -0.48 6.89 0.05
CA LEU A 79 -1.16 5.77 0.70
C LEU A 79 -0.86 5.71 2.20
N TYR A 80 0.40 5.90 2.60
CA TYR A 80 0.80 5.92 4.00
C TYR A 80 0.08 7.03 4.79
N SER A 81 0.01 8.25 4.25
CA SER A 81 -0.70 9.36 4.89
C SER A 81 -2.19 9.05 5.05
N GLN A 82 -2.84 8.57 3.99
CA GLN A 82 -4.28 8.27 4.01
C GLN A 82 -4.62 7.20 5.05
N ILE A 83 -3.81 6.13 5.15
CA ILE A 83 -3.98 5.10 6.19
C ILE A 83 -3.82 5.72 7.58
N HIS A 84 -2.82 6.58 7.78
CA HIS A 84 -2.59 7.23 9.07
C HIS A 84 -3.74 8.15 9.48
N ASP A 85 -4.31 8.90 8.53
CA ASP A 85 -5.45 9.80 8.77
C ASP A 85 -6.70 9.00 9.17
N VAL A 86 -6.98 7.90 8.48
CA VAL A 86 -8.08 6.98 8.82
C VAL A 86 -7.85 6.34 10.18
N LEU A 87 -6.65 5.85 10.47
CA LEU A 87 -6.31 5.29 11.78
C LEU A 87 -6.47 6.31 12.91
N ALA A 88 -6.10 7.57 12.69
CA ALA A 88 -6.31 8.63 13.67
C ALA A 88 -7.81 8.89 13.90
N CYS A 89 -8.60 8.92 12.82
CA CYS A 89 -10.05 9.08 12.89
C CYS A 89 -10.71 7.97 13.72
N ILE A 90 -10.38 6.69 13.44
CA ILE A 90 -10.92 5.54 14.17
C ILE A 90 -10.58 5.65 15.66
N ARG A 91 -9.33 5.95 16.01
CA ARG A 91 -8.89 6.04 17.40
C ARG A 91 -9.57 7.16 18.19
N ASN A 92 -9.96 8.24 17.51
CA ASN A 92 -10.70 9.34 18.12
C ASN A 92 -12.18 8.99 18.34
N GLN A 93 -12.77 8.15 17.49
CA GLN A 93 -14.15 7.67 17.66
C GLN A 93 -14.28 6.73 18.88
N ASP A 94 -13.24 5.94 19.18
CA ASP A 94 -13.20 5.08 20.37
C ASP A 94 -13.15 5.88 21.69
N THR A 95 -12.68 7.15 21.67
CA THR A 95 -12.59 7.99 22.87
C THR A 95 -13.88 8.74 23.22
N GLU A 96 -14.80 8.92 22.27
CA GLU A 96 -16.08 9.62 22.51
C GLU A 96 -17.19 8.70 23.04
N GLY A 97 -16.98 7.37 23.04
CA GLY A 97 -17.94 6.37 23.53
C GLY A 97 -17.90 6.07 25.03
N THR A 98 -17.13 6.83 25.83
CA THR A 98 -17.00 6.60 27.28
C THR A 98 -17.29 7.87 28.09
N GLU A 99 -18.54 8.32 28.09
CA GLU A 99 -19.06 9.13 29.20
C GLU A 99 -20.18 8.38 29.94
N PRO A 100 -20.17 8.42 31.29
CA PRO A 100 -21.05 7.62 32.17
C PRO A 100 -22.52 8.06 32.20
#